data_AF-A0A814U308-F1
#
_entry.id   AF-A0A814U308-F1
#
_cell.length_a   1.000
_cell.length_b   1.000
_cell.length_c   1.000
_cell.angle_alpha   90.00
_cell.angle_beta   90.00
_cell.angle_gamma   90.00
#
_symmetry.space_group_name_H-M   'P 1'
#
loop_
_entity.id
_entity.type
_entity.pdbx_description
1 polymer ?
#
loop_
_entity_poly.entity_id
_entity_poly.type
_entity_poly.pdbx_seq_one_letter_code
_entity_poly.pdbx_strand_id
1 'polypeptide(L)'
;MTKHRQQLSRELDLVMREHNDLDKRIQHKITGDQGGHRKLLDQINEWEKSVIDKIKDATQQARKQVYFLLDQPAHRVRQITDDIESRMKEEDYVETDIEYWSNQVKKLSKEIEMGDSTNIVIETAQVEWTSLIKVQEILPVNMSKTLDYGRLRNEASKVIKDERYIYSSSIDFLLLYGMGKSLCLLDRTGKNKAEINFKSKWRLYDTCWSTFLNGFIILTIEGDSYTLDVATRQVNVIGKLKSHDKKPFESCTCSGETLLVSKNEKGSSIESGIQL
;
A
#
# COMPACT_ATOMS: atom_id res chain seq x y z
N MET A 1 -53.02 -1.40 -25.78
CA MET A 1 -51.81 -1.72 -24.98
C MET A 1 -50.61 -2.22 -25.79
N THR A 2 -50.77 -2.62 -27.06
CA THR A 2 -49.68 -3.18 -27.90
C THR A 2 -48.67 -2.16 -28.41
N LYS A 3 -49.07 -0.91 -28.70
CA LYS A 3 -48.17 0.14 -29.22
C LYS A 3 -47.07 0.56 -28.23
N HIS A 4 -47.41 0.69 -26.94
CA HIS A 4 -46.44 1.09 -25.91
C HIS A 4 -45.38 0.00 -25.68
N ARG A 5 -45.79 -1.28 -25.66
CA ARG A 5 -44.86 -2.43 -25.61
C ARG A 5 -43.93 -2.49 -26.82
N GLN A 6 -44.43 -2.20 -28.02
CA GLN A 6 -43.62 -2.13 -29.24
C GLN A 6 -42.61 -0.97 -29.21
N GLN A 7 -42.98 0.18 -28.63
CA GLN A 7 -42.09 1.32 -28.49
C GLN A 7 -40.97 1.04 -27.48
N LEU A 8 -41.30 0.49 -26.31
CA LEU A 8 -40.33 0.04 -25.31
C LEU A 8 -39.35 -1.01 -25.86
N SER A 9 -39.84 -1.96 -26.67
CA SER A 9 -38.97 -2.95 -27.32
C SER A 9 -37.93 -2.29 -28.23
N ARG A 10 -38.33 -1.29 -29.02
CA ARG A 10 -37.41 -0.56 -29.91
C ARG A 10 -36.39 0.26 -29.15
N GLU A 11 -36.79 0.88 -28.03
CA GLU A 11 -35.88 1.62 -27.15
C GLU A 11 -34.86 0.67 -26.50
N LEU A 12 -35.30 -0.50 -26.03
CA LEU A 12 -34.41 -1.52 -25.49
C LEU A 12 -33.43 -2.06 -26.55
N ASP A 13 -33.89 -2.30 -27.78
CA ASP A 13 -33.04 -2.73 -28.89
C ASP A 13 -31.98 -1.67 -29.26
N LEU A 14 -32.28 -0.39 -29.03
CA LEU A 14 -31.34 0.71 -29.25
C LEU A 14 -30.28 0.73 -28.14
N VAL A 15 -30.70 0.63 -26.88
CA VAL A 15 -29.77 0.54 -25.72
C VAL A 15 -28.87 -0.68 -25.83
N MET A 16 -29.40 -1.84 -26.23
CA MET A 16 -28.61 -3.07 -26.40
C MET A 16 -27.57 -2.93 -27.51
N ARG A 17 -27.88 -2.21 -28.59
CA ARG A 17 -26.90 -1.90 -29.65
C ARG A 17 -25.80 -0.98 -29.15
N GLU A 18 -26.16 0.10 -28.46
CA GLU A 18 -25.18 1.03 -27.87
C GLU A 18 -24.28 0.34 -26.85
N HIS A 19 -24.86 -0.54 -26.01
CA HIS A 19 -24.11 -1.38 -25.08
C HIS A 19 -23.10 -2.27 -25.80
N ASN A 20 -23.54 -3.00 -26.83
CA ASN A 20 -22.67 -3.92 -27.56
C ASN A 20 -21.56 -3.18 -28.33
N ASP A 21 -21.85 -1.99 -28.86
CA ASP A 21 -20.84 -1.15 -29.50
C ASP A 21 -19.85 -0.58 -28.50
N LEU A 22 -20.31 -0.19 -27.30
CA LEU A 22 -19.44 0.25 -26.22
C LEU A 22 -18.53 -0.90 -25.76
N ASP A 23 -19.07 -2.09 -25.56
CA ASP A 23 -18.30 -3.28 -25.17
C ASP A 23 -17.23 -3.59 -26.22
N LYS A 24 -17.57 -3.62 -27.51
CA LYS A 24 -16.59 -3.79 -28.60
C LYS A 24 -15.50 -2.72 -28.58
N ARG A 25 -15.84 -1.46 -28.32
CA ARG A 25 -14.86 -0.35 -28.23
C ARG A 25 -13.95 -0.49 -27.02
N ILE A 26 -14.46 -0.95 -25.88
CA ILE A 26 -13.68 -1.22 -24.67
C ILE A 26 -12.74 -2.39 -24.94
N GLN A 27 -13.26 -3.50 -25.47
CA GLN A 27 -12.44 -4.67 -25.81
C GLN A 27 -11.36 -4.31 -26.82
N HIS A 28 -11.66 -3.52 -27.85
CA HIS A 28 -10.68 -3.06 -28.82
C HIS A 28 -9.63 -2.13 -28.21
N LYS A 29 -9.95 -1.33 -27.19
CA LYS A 29 -8.97 -0.52 -26.45
C LYS A 29 -8.08 -1.34 -25.52
N ILE A 30 -8.62 -2.40 -24.93
CA ILE A 30 -7.88 -3.30 -24.02
C ILE A 30 -6.97 -4.23 -24.81
N THR A 31 -7.48 -4.82 -25.90
CA THR A 31 -6.79 -5.86 -26.68
C THR A 31 -6.09 -5.33 -27.93
N GLY A 32 -6.42 -4.11 -28.37
CA GLY A 32 -5.84 -3.50 -29.56
C GLY A 32 -4.38 -3.11 -29.37
N ASP A 33 -3.58 -3.43 -30.38
CA ASP A 33 -2.13 -3.26 -30.41
C ASP A 33 -1.64 -1.79 -30.29
N GLN A 34 -2.56 -0.83 -30.34
CA GLN A 34 -2.28 0.61 -30.23
C GLN A 34 -2.56 1.19 -28.83
N GLY A 35 -2.95 0.36 -27.86
CA GLY A 35 -3.33 0.81 -26.52
C GLY A 35 -2.14 1.07 -25.59
N GLY A 36 -2.17 2.19 -24.87
CA GLY A 36 -1.20 2.52 -23.81
C GLY A 36 -1.04 1.44 -22.72
N HIS A 37 -1.97 0.48 -22.62
CA HIS A 37 -1.89 -0.69 -21.74
C HIS A 37 -0.71 -1.60 -22.07
N ARG A 38 -0.43 -1.86 -23.37
CA ARG A 38 0.72 -2.69 -23.77
C ARG A 38 2.03 -2.04 -23.32
N LYS A 39 2.14 -0.72 -23.50
CA LYS A 39 3.30 0.06 -23.04
C LYS A 39 3.49 0.00 -21.51
N LEU A 40 2.41 0.02 -20.72
CA LEU A 40 2.49 -0.12 -19.26
C LEU A 40 2.95 -1.52 -18.85
N LEU A 41 2.44 -2.57 -19.51
CA LEU A 41 2.89 -3.95 -19.29
C LEU A 41 4.36 -4.12 -19.67
N ASP A 42 4.79 -3.54 -20.79
CA ASP A 42 6.19 -3.55 -21.22
C ASP A 42 7.08 -2.85 -20.18
N GLN A 43 6.65 -1.73 -19.59
CA GLN A 43 7.37 -1.07 -18.49
C GLN A 43 7.47 -1.93 -17.23
N ILE A 44 6.42 -2.67 -16.88
CA ILE A 44 6.44 -3.62 -15.76
C ILE A 44 7.44 -4.75 -16.05
N ASN A 45 7.42 -5.30 -17.26
CA ASN A 45 8.32 -6.38 -17.69
C ASN A 45 9.78 -5.91 -17.71
N GLU A 46 10.05 -4.71 -18.21
CA GLU A 46 11.39 -4.11 -18.19
C GLU A 46 11.90 -3.89 -16.76
N TRP A 47 11.03 -3.39 -15.89
CA TRP A 47 11.34 -3.21 -14.48
C TRP A 47 11.64 -4.55 -13.79
N GLU A 48 10.81 -5.57 -14.02
CA GLU A 48 11.00 -6.92 -13.47
C GLU A 48 12.36 -7.49 -13.88
N LYS A 49 12.68 -7.43 -15.18
CA LYS A 49 13.96 -7.89 -15.71
C LYS A 49 15.14 -7.16 -15.05
N SER A 50 15.05 -5.83 -14.93
CA SER A 50 16.06 -5.02 -14.27
C SER A 50 16.26 -5.41 -12.79
N VAL A 51 15.18 -5.68 -12.05
CA VAL A 51 15.28 -6.10 -10.63
C VAL A 51 15.95 -7.47 -10.53
N ILE A 52 15.57 -8.44 -11.36
CA ILE A 52 16.19 -9.76 -11.40
C ILE A 52 17.70 -9.65 -11.67
N ASP A 53 18.09 -8.82 -12.64
CA ASP A 53 19.50 -8.66 -13.00
C ASP A 53 20.31 -8.03 -11.86
N LYS A 54 19.76 -7.04 -11.15
CA LYS A 54 20.39 -6.45 -9.96
C LYS A 54 20.56 -7.45 -8.81
N ILE A 55 19.54 -8.28 -8.56
CA ILE A 55 19.62 -9.33 -7.53
C ILE A 55 20.70 -10.35 -7.88
N LYS A 56 20.80 -10.74 -9.16
CA LYS A 56 21.86 -11.64 -9.64
C LYS A 56 23.25 -11.03 -9.43
N ASP A 57 23.44 -9.77 -9.78
CA ASP A 57 24.73 -9.09 -9.60
C ASP A 57 25.11 -9.01 -8.11
N ALA A 58 24.19 -8.57 -7.25
CA ALA A 58 24.41 -8.53 -5.80
C ALA A 58 24.78 -9.91 -5.23
N THR A 59 24.08 -10.97 -5.69
CA THR A 59 24.37 -12.35 -5.29
C THR A 59 25.76 -12.78 -5.76
N GLN A 60 26.17 -12.42 -6.97
CA GLN A 60 27.48 -12.74 -7.51
C GLN A 60 28.60 -12.01 -6.75
N GLN A 61 28.39 -10.75 -6.36
CA GLN A 61 29.32 -10.01 -5.52
C GLN A 61 29.46 -10.64 -4.13
N ALA A 62 28.36 -11.01 -3.49
CA ALA A 62 28.38 -11.71 -2.21
C ALA A 62 29.17 -13.03 -2.30
N ARG A 63 28.96 -13.83 -3.36
CA ARG A 63 29.74 -15.05 -3.60
C ARG A 63 31.24 -14.76 -3.73
N LYS A 64 31.63 -13.73 -4.48
CA LYS A 64 33.05 -13.34 -4.60
C LYS A 64 33.65 -12.96 -3.24
N GLN A 65 32.92 -12.24 -2.40
CA GLN A 65 33.36 -11.89 -1.05
C GLN A 65 33.56 -13.14 -0.19
N VAL A 66 32.62 -14.09 -0.23
CA VAL A 66 32.75 -15.38 0.48
C VAL A 66 34.00 -16.12 0.01
N TYR A 67 34.20 -16.28 -1.30
CA TYR A 67 35.40 -16.95 -1.83
C TYR A 67 36.69 -16.24 -1.42
N PHE A 68 36.71 -14.90 -1.43
CA PHE A 68 37.86 -14.13 -0.97
C PHE A 68 38.17 -14.37 0.51
N LEU A 69 37.15 -14.38 1.37
CA LEU A 69 37.32 -14.68 2.79
C LEU A 69 37.81 -16.12 3.03
N LEU A 70 37.33 -17.08 2.23
CA LEU A 70 37.77 -18.47 2.29
C LEU A 70 39.21 -18.68 1.77
N ASP A 71 39.68 -17.84 0.84
CA ASP A 71 41.04 -17.89 0.29
C ASP A 71 42.06 -17.10 1.12
N GLN A 72 41.60 -16.30 2.08
CA GLN A 72 42.45 -15.48 2.95
C GLN A 72 43.55 -16.27 3.68
N PRO A 73 43.30 -17.49 4.21
CA PRO A 73 44.36 -18.30 4.82
C PRO A 73 45.47 -18.66 3.82
N ALA A 74 45.11 -19.03 2.59
CA ALA A 74 46.07 -19.37 1.54
C ALA A 74 46.93 -18.15 1.15
N HIS A 75 46.32 -16.96 1.10
CA HIS A 75 47.05 -15.71 0.88
C HIS A 75 48.06 -15.41 2.00
N ARG A 76 47.67 -15.64 3.27
CA ARG A 76 48.57 -15.45 4.42
C ARG A 76 49.73 -16.44 4.43
N VAL A 77 49.51 -17.70 4.02
CA VAL A 77 50.61 -18.67 3.82
C VAL A 77 51.62 -18.16 2.79
N ARG A 78 51.13 -17.65 1.64
CA ARG A 78 52.02 -17.10 0.61
C ARG A 78 52.82 -15.91 1.12
N GLN A 79 52.19 -14.96 1.81
CA GLN A 79 52.91 -13.82 2.40
C GLN A 79 54.02 -14.25 3.38
N ILE A 80 53.75 -15.23 4.25
CA ILE A 80 54.79 -15.77 5.14
C ILE A 80 55.92 -16.41 4.32
N THR A 81 55.59 -17.12 3.24
CA THR A 81 56.58 -17.75 2.36
C THR A 81 57.45 -16.70 1.66
N ASP A 82 56.84 -15.67 1.09
CA ASP A 82 57.52 -14.58 0.39
C ASP A 82 58.45 -13.80 1.34
N ASP A 83 57.99 -13.52 2.56
CA ASP A 83 58.81 -12.85 3.60
C ASP A 83 60.03 -13.71 4.00
N ILE A 84 59.83 -15.02 4.19
CA ILE A 84 60.94 -15.96 4.49
C ILE A 84 61.94 -15.95 3.33
N GLU A 85 61.46 -16.11 2.09
CA GLU A 85 62.33 -16.14 0.91
C GLU A 85 63.11 -14.84 0.73
N SER A 86 62.49 -13.67 0.97
CA SER A 86 63.15 -12.37 0.87
C SER A 86 64.28 -12.26 1.88
N ARG A 87 64.02 -12.58 3.16
CA ARG A 87 65.01 -12.51 4.23
C ARG A 87 66.12 -13.54 4.08
N MET A 88 65.81 -14.72 3.55
CA MET A 88 66.83 -15.72 3.21
C MET A 88 67.76 -15.26 2.10
N LYS A 89 67.23 -14.59 1.06
CA LYS A 89 68.04 -14.03 -0.03
C LYS A 89 68.96 -12.89 0.44
N GLU A 90 68.51 -12.13 1.43
CA GLU A 90 69.26 -11.03 2.02
C GLU A 90 70.28 -11.49 3.07
N GLU A 91 70.25 -12.77 3.48
CA GLU A 91 71.04 -13.34 4.59
C GLU A 91 70.90 -12.55 5.92
N ASP A 92 69.83 -11.78 6.07
CA ASP A 92 69.58 -10.84 7.18
C ASP A 92 68.42 -11.29 8.06
N TYR A 93 68.41 -12.58 8.42
CA TYR A 93 67.43 -13.12 9.36
C TYR A 93 68.09 -13.36 10.73
N VAL A 94 67.38 -12.98 11.79
CA VAL A 94 67.77 -13.23 13.17
C VAL A 94 66.80 -14.20 13.85
N GLU A 95 67.19 -14.70 15.01
CA GLU A 95 66.40 -15.69 15.76
C GLU A 95 64.96 -15.21 16.06
N THR A 96 64.77 -13.91 16.26
CA THR A 96 63.45 -13.30 16.46
C THR A 96 62.56 -13.40 15.23
N ASP A 97 63.11 -13.40 14.01
CA ASP A 97 62.34 -13.55 12.77
C ASP A 97 61.82 -14.99 12.62
N ILE A 98 62.68 -15.97 12.95
CA ILE A 98 62.32 -17.39 12.95
C ILE A 98 61.20 -17.66 13.96
N GLU A 99 61.32 -17.11 15.16
CA GLU A 99 60.30 -17.23 16.20
C GLU A 99 58.98 -16.56 15.75
N TYR A 100 59.06 -15.38 15.12
CA TYR A 100 57.91 -14.69 14.54
C TYR A 100 57.19 -15.56 13.49
N TRP A 101 57.89 -16.07 12.47
CA TRP A 101 57.28 -16.90 11.44
C TRP A 101 56.70 -18.21 12.00
N SER A 102 57.43 -18.88 12.90
CA SER A 102 56.94 -20.08 13.60
C SER A 102 55.64 -19.80 14.35
N ASN A 103 55.55 -18.65 15.04
CA ASN A 103 54.33 -18.25 15.73
C ASN A 103 53.19 -17.93 14.75
N GLN A 104 53.46 -17.27 13.62
CA GLN A 104 52.45 -17.01 12.58
C GLN A 104 51.92 -18.31 11.96
N VAL A 105 52.80 -19.26 11.62
CA VAL A 105 52.42 -20.56 11.06
C VAL A 105 51.60 -21.37 12.07
N LYS A 106 52.02 -21.44 13.34
CA LYS A 106 51.25 -22.13 14.39
C LYS A 106 49.88 -21.50 14.62
N LYS A 107 49.79 -20.17 14.60
CA LYS A 107 48.53 -19.45 14.73
C LYS A 107 47.60 -19.78 13.56
N LEU A 108 48.11 -19.74 12.33
CA LEU A 108 47.35 -20.05 11.14
C LEU A 108 46.91 -21.53 11.07
N SER A 109 47.77 -22.46 11.48
CA SER A 109 47.44 -23.88 11.61
C SER A 109 46.27 -24.08 12.58
N LYS A 110 46.30 -23.43 13.75
CA LYS A 110 45.20 -23.47 14.71
C LYS A 110 43.92 -22.84 14.16
N GLU A 111 44.01 -21.71 13.45
CA GLU A 111 42.86 -21.06 12.80
C GLU A 111 42.20 -21.99 11.76
N ILE A 112 42.99 -22.77 11.01
CA ILE A 112 42.50 -23.75 10.03
C ILE A 112 41.95 -25.01 10.70
N GLU A 113 42.67 -25.58 11.68
CA GLU A 113 42.28 -26.80 12.41
C GLU A 113 41.01 -26.59 13.25
N MET A 114 40.79 -25.38 13.75
CA MET A 114 39.54 -25.02 14.41
C MET A 114 38.33 -25.02 13.46
N GLY A 115 38.55 -25.17 12.15
CA GLY A 115 37.62 -25.73 11.16
C GLY A 115 36.34 -24.93 10.83
N ASP A 116 35.80 -24.16 11.77
CA ASP A 116 34.38 -23.80 11.79
C ASP A 116 34.09 -22.32 12.05
N SER A 117 35.07 -21.41 12.10
CA SER A 117 34.86 -20.08 12.70
C SER A 117 35.30 -18.84 11.92
N THR A 118 35.40 -18.88 10.59
CA THR A 118 34.85 -17.71 9.88
C THR A 118 33.33 -17.87 9.95
N ASN A 119 32.74 -17.35 11.03
CA ASN A 119 31.29 -17.16 11.14
C ASN A 119 30.88 -16.14 10.06
N ILE A 120 30.89 -16.56 8.80
CA ILE A 120 30.43 -15.75 7.68
C ILE A 120 28.92 -15.74 7.78
N VAL A 121 28.40 -14.73 8.47
CA VAL A 121 26.96 -14.50 8.56
C VAL A 121 26.55 -13.73 7.32
N ILE A 122 25.66 -14.32 6.53
CA ILE A 122 25.02 -13.63 5.42
C ILE A 122 23.82 -12.88 5.99
N GLU A 123 23.95 -11.57 6.13
CA GLU A 123 22.84 -10.70 6.48
C GLU A 123 22.06 -10.33 5.21
N THR A 124 20.74 -10.48 5.27
CA THR A 124 19.85 -10.04 4.19
C THR A 124 18.88 -9.01 4.76
N ALA A 125 18.71 -7.91 4.04
CA ALA A 125 17.66 -6.94 4.37
C ALA A 125 16.30 -7.53 4.02
N GLN A 126 15.29 -7.32 4.88
CA GLN A 126 13.92 -7.64 4.53
C GLN A 126 13.42 -6.65 3.46
N VAL A 127 12.89 -7.20 2.37
CA VAL A 127 12.34 -6.42 1.26
C VAL A 127 10.82 -6.54 1.29
N GLU A 128 10.13 -5.40 1.40
CA GLU A 128 8.68 -5.33 1.28
C GLU A 128 8.28 -5.33 -0.21
N TRP A 129 8.10 -6.51 -0.78
CA TRP A 129 7.85 -6.68 -2.22
C TRP A 129 6.60 -5.96 -2.72
N THR A 130 5.59 -5.79 -1.86
CA THR A 130 4.30 -5.17 -2.19
C THR A 130 4.40 -3.66 -2.41
N SER A 131 5.44 -2.99 -1.91
CA SER A 131 5.61 -1.55 -2.05
C SER A 131 6.53 -1.16 -3.21
N LEU A 132 7.19 -2.12 -3.86
CA LEU A 132 8.17 -1.89 -4.92
C LEU A 132 7.56 -1.40 -6.24
N ILE A 133 6.32 -1.78 -6.56
CA ILE A 133 5.60 -1.30 -7.73
C ILE A 133 4.18 -0.90 -7.35
N LYS A 134 3.79 0.31 -7.72
CA LYS A 134 2.43 0.84 -7.50
C LYS A 134 1.83 1.26 -8.83
N VAL A 135 0.75 0.59 -9.21
CA VAL A 135 -0.08 1.01 -10.34
C VAL A 135 -1.14 1.94 -9.79
N GLN A 136 -1.14 3.20 -10.23
CA GLN A 136 -2.13 4.19 -9.84
C GLN A 136 -2.94 4.59 -11.06
N GLU A 137 -4.26 4.61 -10.90
CA GLU A 137 -5.13 5.25 -11.88
C GLU A 137 -5.03 6.77 -11.73
N ILE A 138 -4.45 7.42 -12.72
CA ILE A 138 -4.47 8.88 -12.80
C ILE A 138 -5.70 9.25 -13.61
N LEU A 139 -6.75 9.71 -12.92
CA LEU A 139 -7.94 10.22 -13.58
C LEU A 139 -7.54 11.40 -14.48
N PRO A 140 -8.06 11.48 -15.72
CA PRO A 140 -7.76 12.61 -16.60
C PRO A 140 -8.13 13.92 -15.91
N VAL A 141 -7.27 14.93 -16.02
CA VAL A 141 -7.47 16.27 -15.41
C VAL A 141 -8.85 16.87 -15.74
N ASN A 142 -9.48 16.44 -16.84
CA ASN A 142 -10.83 16.85 -17.23
C ASN A 142 -11.98 16.10 -16.54
N MET A 143 -11.76 14.92 -15.95
CA MET A 143 -12.75 14.25 -15.08
C MET A 143 -12.74 14.77 -13.64
N SER A 144 -11.69 15.49 -13.22
CA SER A 144 -11.70 16.25 -11.96
C SER A 144 -12.76 17.36 -11.95
N LYS A 145 -13.38 17.69 -13.10
CA LYS A 145 -14.51 18.62 -13.18
C LYS A 145 -15.88 17.97 -12.90
N THR A 146 -15.94 16.68 -12.62
CA THR A 146 -17.23 15.93 -12.49
C THR A 146 -17.62 15.51 -11.07
N LEU A 147 -16.88 15.95 -10.05
CA LEU A 147 -17.48 16.28 -8.76
C LEU A 147 -17.18 17.75 -8.53
N ASP A 148 -18.11 18.61 -8.96
CA ASP A 148 -18.12 19.99 -8.50
C ASP A 148 -18.49 19.95 -7.01
N TYR A 149 -17.47 19.71 -6.18
CA TYR A 149 -17.59 19.70 -4.72
C TYR A 149 -18.22 20.99 -4.23
N GLY A 150 -18.00 22.11 -4.93
CA GLY A 150 -18.68 23.38 -4.69
C GLY A 150 -20.18 23.26 -4.91
N ARG A 151 -20.63 22.73 -6.05
CA ARG A 151 -22.06 22.50 -6.34
C ARG A 151 -22.69 21.52 -5.37
N LEU A 152 -22.05 20.41 -5.03
CA LEU A 152 -22.59 19.44 -4.07
C LEU A 152 -22.66 20.01 -2.65
N ARG A 153 -21.65 20.78 -2.23
CA ARG A 153 -21.69 21.55 -0.98
C ARG A 153 -22.81 22.58 -0.99
N ASN A 154 -23.02 23.26 -2.11
CA ASN A 154 -24.09 24.24 -2.28
C ASN A 154 -25.47 23.57 -2.25
N GLU A 155 -25.68 22.44 -2.94
CA GLU A 155 -26.93 21.69 -2.86
C GLU A 155 -27.18 21.10 -1.46
N ALA A 156 -26.14 20.57 -0.80
CA ALA A 156 -26.23 20.12 0.59
C ALA A 156 -26.61 21.28 1.53
N SER A 157 -26.03 22.47 1.35
CA SER A 157 -26.35 23.66 2.14
C SER A 157 -27.77 24.20 1.92
N LYS A 158 -28.41 23.89 0.78
CA LYS A 158 -29.83 24.21 0.54
C LYS A 158 -30.76 23.31 1.34
N VAL A 159 -30.36 22.05 1.52
CA VAL A 159 -31.13 21.06 2.30
C VAL A 159 -30.90 21.25 3.80
N ILE A 160 -29.68 21.65 4.19
CA ILE A 160 -29.26 21.71 5.59
C ILE A 160 -29.02 23.18 5.98
N LYS A 161 -29.91 23.73 6.80
CA LYS A 161 -29.90 25.15 7.21
C LYS A 161 -28.91 25.50 8.34
N ASP A 162 -28.07 24.55 8.77
CA ASP A 162 -27.26 24.68 9.98
C ASP A 162 -25.78 24.31 9.72
N GLU A 163 -24.85 25.04 10.35
CA GLU A 163 -23.43 25.14 9.94
C GLU A 163 -22.54 23.97 10.40
N ARG A 164 -23.08 22.98 11.10
CA ARG A 164 -22.31 21.83 11.63
C ARG A 164 -22.81 20.51 11.06
N TYR A 165 -22.26 20.12 9.91
CA TYR A 165 -22.50 18.82 9.28
C TYR A 165 -21.19 18.03 9.14
N ILE A 166 -21.28 16.72 9.33
CA ILE A 166 -20.21 15.77 9.00
C ILE A 166 -20.60 15.15 7.66
N TYR A 167 -19.67 15.05 6.73
CA TYR A 167 -19.92 14.40 5.46
C TYR A 167 -18.75 13.53 5.04
N SER A 168 -19.06 12.47 4.33
CA SER A 168 -18.09 11.60 3.69
C SER A 168 -18.55 11.26 2.28
N SER A 169 -17.60 11.10 1.37
CA SER A 169 -17.89 10.79 -0.03
C SER A 169 -17.24 9.48 -0.43
N SER A 170 -18.00 8.66 -1.14
CA SER A 170 -17.49 7.56 -1.95
C SER A 170 -17.44 7.97 -3.42
N ILE A 171 -17.03 7.04 -4.27
CA ILE A 171 -17.04 7.24 -5.73
C ILE A 171 -18.47 7.56 -6.19
N ASP A 172 -19.49 6.85 -5.74
CA ASP A 172 -20.86 6.94 -6.28
C ASP A 172 -21.86 7.67 -5.37
N PHE A 173 -21.53 7.87 -4.10
CA PHE A 173 -22.45 8.39 -3.09
C PHE A 173 -21.82 9.42 -2.18
N LEU A 174 -22.64 10.32 -1.68
CA LEU A 174 -22.31 11.22 -0.58
C LEU A 174 -23.15 10.84 0.63
N LEU A 175 -22.48 10.52 1.73
CA LEU A 175 -23.12 10.42 3.03
C LEU A 175 -23.08 11.80 3.69
N LEU A 176 -24.24 12.38 3.92
CA LEU A 176 -24.41 13.67 4.56
C LEU A 176 -25.15 13.49 5.88
N TYR A 177 -24.57 14.00 6.95
CA TYR A 177 -25.23 14.11 8.24
C TYR A 177 -25.65 15.55 8.51
N GLY A 178 -26.95 15.78 8.66
CA GLY A 178 -27.47 17.02 9.25
C GLY A 178 -27.73 16.84 10.75
N MET A 179 -27.67 17.92 11.55
CA MET A 179 -28.05 17.86 12.97
C MET A 179 -29.49 17.36 13.11
N GLY A 180 -29.63 16.12 13.58
CA GLY A 180 -30.86 15.34 13.66
C GLY A 180 -30.58 13.86 13.96
N LYS A 181 -31.64 13.04 13.97
CA LYS A 181 -31.54 11.58 14.17
C LYS A 181 -31.45 10.80 12.85
N SER A 182 -31.03 11.42 11.75
CA SER A 182 -31.04 10.77 10.44
C SER A 182 -29.73 11.02 9.68
N LEU A 183 -29.17 9.98 9.05
CA LEU A 183 -28.19 10.14 7.97
C LEU A 183 -28.90 10.15 6.63
N CYS A 184 -28.49 11.06 5.75
CA CYS A 184 -28.98 11.14 4.38
C CYS A 184 -27.91 10.65 3.42
N LEU A 185 -28.25 9.65 2.61
CA LEU A 185 -27.42 9.19 1.52
C LEU A 185 -27.88 9.91 0.24
N LEU A 186 -27.02 10.77 -0.30
CA LEU A 186 -27.24 11.44 -1.57
C LEU A 186 -26.50 10.72 -2.70
N ASP A 187 -27.09 10.69 -3.89
CA ASP A 187 -26.36 10.32 -5.10
C ASP A 187 -25.51 11.49 -5.63
N ARG A 188 -24.72 11.24 -6.68
CA ARG A 188 -23.93 12.28 -7.38
C ARG A 188 -24.75 13.46 -7.92
N THR A 189 -26.08 13.32 -8.04
CA THR A 189 -26.97 14.40 -8.48
C THR A 189 -27.47 15.26 -7.32
N GLY A 190 -27.10 14.92 -6.09
CA GLY A 190 -27.58 15.56 -4.87
C GLY A 190 -28.99 15.12 -4.46
N LYS A 191 -29.56 14.11 -5.13
CA LYS A 191 -30.88 13.59 -4.77
C LYS A 191 -30.77 12.61 -3.60
N ASN A 192 -31.66 12.78 -2.63
CA ASN A 192 -31.77 11.86 -1.52
C ASN A 192 -32.20 10.46 -2.01
N LYS A 193 -31.34 9.46 -1.78
CA LYS A 193 -31.59 8.06 -2.11
C LYS A 193 -32.12 7.29 -0.91
N ALA A 194 -31.70 7.66 0.29
CA ALA A 194 -32.12 7.01 1.51
C ALA A 194 -31.94 7.94 2.71
N GLU A 195 -32.92 7.91 3.60
CA GLU A 195 -32.81 8.45 4.94
C GLU A 195 -32.73 7.27 5.91
N ILE A 196 -31.66 7.24 6.71
CA ILE A 196 -31.39 6.19 7.67
C ILE A 196 -31.64 6.79 9.06
N ASN A 197 -32.68 6.31 9.73
CA ASN A 197 -33.01 6.75 11.08
C ASN A 197 -32.04 6.12 12.09
N PHE A 198 -31.34 6.97 12.83
CA PHE A 198 -30.42 6.61 13.90
C PHE A 198 -31.11 6.56 15.25
N LYS A 199 -30.62 5.65 16.11
CA LYS A 199 -31.06 5.59 17.50
C LYS A 199 -30.73 6.92 18.17
N SER A 200 -31.69 7.47 18.91
CA SER A 200 -31.70 8.82 19.48
C SER A 200 -30.54 9.21 20.41
N LYS A 201 -29.61 8.30 20.68
CA LYS A 201 -28.53 8.48 21.67
C LYS A 201 -27.14 8.63 21.06
N TRP A 202 -26.95 8.39 19.77
CA TRP A 202 -25.63 8.49 19.16
C TRP A 202 -25.36 9.91 18.74
N ARG A 203 -24.20 10.44 19.15
CA ARG A 203 -23.70 11.69 18.61
C ARG A 203 -22.60 11.34 17.63
N LEU A 204 -22.78 11.70 16.37
CA LEU A 204 -21.77 11.43 15.35
C LEU A 204 -20.56 12.33 15.58
N TYR A 205 -19.40 11.75 15.36
CA TYR A 205 -18.12 12.40 15.50
C TYR A 205 -17.45 12.60 14.14
N ASP A 206 -17.31 11.51 13.37
CA ASP A 206 -16.72 11.54 12.03
C ASP A 206 -17.29 10.40 11.17
N THR A 207 -17.11 10.49 9.86
CA THR A 207 -17.47 9.46 8.89
C THR A 207 -16.40 9.34 7.81
N CYS A 208 -16.03 8.12 7.43
CA CYS A 208 -15.09 7.86 6.33
C CYS A 208 -15.61 6.74 5.41
N TRP A 209 -15.21 6.76 4.14
CA TRP A 209 -15.53 5.69 3.20
C TRP A 209 -14.47 4.58 3.26
N SER A 210 -14.90 3.32 3.34
CA SER A 210 -14.05 2.15 3.20
C SER A 210 -14.30 1.47 1.86
N THR A 211 -13.29 1.46 1.00
CA THR A 211 -13.34 0.69 -0.26
C THR A 211 -13.37 -0.80 -0.01
N PHE A 212 -12.71 -1.29 1.04
CA PHE A 212 -12.68 -2.71 1.40
C PHE A 212 -14.06 -3.22 1.83
N LEU A 213 -14.74 -2.48 2.71
CA LEU A 213 -16.09 -2.84 3.18
C LEU A 213 -17.19 -2.41 2.21
N ASN A 214 -16.84 -1.67 1.16
CA ASN A 214 -17.78 -1.02 0.24
C ASN A 214 -18.90 -0.28 1.00
N GLY A 215 -18.52 0.44 2.06
CA GLY A 215 -19.45 1.02 3.01
C GLY A 215 -18.87 2.23 3.74
N PHE A 216 -19.76 3.02 4.33
CA PHE A 216 -19.35 4.13 5.18
C PHE A 216 -19.07 3.64 6.59
N ILE A 217 -17.96 4.07 7.16
CA ILE A 217 -17.66 3.91 8.58
C ILE A 217 -18.15 5.16 9.28
N ILE A 218 -18.90 4.95 10.36
CA ILE A 218 -19.51 5.98 11.18
C ILE A 218 -18.91 5.87 12.58
N LEU A 219 -18.33 6.97 13.05
CA LEU A 219 -17.76 7.07 14.38
C LEU A 219 -18.65 7.94 15.27
N THR A 220 -18.89 7.52 16.51
CA THR A 220 -19.63 8.30 17.50
C THR A 220 -18.73 8.90 18.55
N ILE A 221 -19.20 9.98 19.19
CA ILE A 221 -18.54 10.62 20.34
C ILE A 221 -18.39 9.63 21.50
N GLU A 222 -19.32 8.68 21.61
CA GLU A 222 -19.30 7.62 22.61
C GLU A 222 -18.20 6.57 22.36
N GLY A 223 -17.50 6.63 21.22
CA GLY A 223 -16.44 5.70 20.84
C GLY A 223 -16.95 4.39 20.23
N ASP A 224 -18.21 4.33 19.82
CA ASP A 224 -18.74 3.20 19.06
C ASP A 224 -18.45 3.42 17.56
N SER A 225 -18.13 2.34 16.85
CA SER A 225 -17.94 2.37 15.39
C SER A 225 -18.96 1.47 14.68
N TYR A 226 -19.48 1.98 13.57
CA TYR A 226 -20.51 1.32 12.77
C TYR A 226 -20.13 1.31 11.30
N THR A 227 -20.57 0.29 10.57
CA THR A 227 -20.61 0.31 9.11
C THR A 227 -22.02 0.59 8.63
N LEU A 228 -22.13 1.41 7.60
CA LEU A 228 -23.31 1.53 6.77
C LEU A 228 -22.99 0.90 5.41
N ASP A 229 -23.59 -0.27 5.18
CA ASP A 229 -23.60 -0.89 3.87
C ASP A 229 -24.56 -0.12 2.95
N VAL A 230 -24.03 0.40 1.85
CA VAL A 230 -24.79 1.24 0.92
C VAL A 230 -25.82 0.44 0.12
N ALA A 231 -25.53 -0.82 -0.19
CA ALA A 231 -26.40 -1.70 -0.96
C ALA A 231 -27.60 -2.16 -0.12
N THR A 232 -27.34 -2.62 1.11
CA THR A 232 -28.39 -3.15 2.00
C THR A 232 -29.03 -2.08 2.87
N ARG A 233 -28.39 -0.90 3.02
CA ARG A 233 -28.78 0.20 3.89
C ARG A 233 -28.84 -0.19 5.36
N GLN A 234 -28.14 -1.25 5.74
CA GLN A 234 -28.07 -1.72 7.11
C GLN A 234 -26.88 -1.07 7.82
N VAL A 235 -27.13 -0.68 9.07
CA VAL A 235 -26.10 -0.17 9.98
C VAL A 235 -25.68 -1.31 10.90
N ASN A 236 -24.43 -1.75 10.78
CA ASN A 236 -23.87 -2.84 11.56
C ASN A 236 -22.84 -2.30 12.56
N VAL A 237 -22.75 -2.94 13.73
CA VAL A 237 -21.75 -2.60 14.75
C VAL A 237 -20.43 -3.26 14.36
N ILE A 238 -19.36 -2.47 14.24
CA ILE A 238 -18.01 -2.99 13.98
C ILE A 238 -17.30 -3.27 15.31
N GLY A 239 -17.43 -2.35 16.26
CA GLY A 239 -16.83 -2.52 17.58
C GLY A 239 -16.88 -1.27 18.44
N LYS A 240 -16.19 -1.35 19.59
CA LYS A 240 -15.92 -0.19 20.44
C LYS A 240 -14.46 0.19 20.31
N LEU A 241 -14.21 1.44 19.91
CA LEU A 241 -12.90 2.04 20.06
C LEU A 241 -12.62 2.16 21.56
N LYS A 242 -11.79 1.26 22.09
CA LYS A 242 -11.20 1.44 23.43
C LYS A 242 -10.22 2.59 23.36
N SER A 243 -10.72 3.82 23.37
CA SER A 243 -9.83 4.96 23.53
C SER A 243 -9.36 4.98 24.99
N HIS A 244 -8.09 4.65 25.22
CA HIS A 244 -7.47 4.77 26.54
C HIS A 244 -7.43 6.23 27.04
N ASP A 245 -7.52 7.18 26.12
CA ASP A 245 -7.66 8.60 26.41
C ASP A 245 -9.05 9.07 26.00
N LYS A 246 -9.74 9.83 26.86
CA LYS A 246 -11.04 10.47 26.54
C LYS A 246 -10.98 11.52 25.41
N LYS A 247 -9.89 11.57 24.63
CA LYS A 247 -9.75 12.46 23.48
C LYS A 247 -10.42 11.82 22.26
N PRO A 248 -11.35 12.52 21.60
CA PRO A 248 -11.95 12.03 20.39
C PRO A 248 -10.93 12.07 19.23
N PHE A 249 -11.02 11.11 18.31
CA PHE A 249 -10.10 10.96 17.18
C PHE A 249 -10.45 11.93 16.06
N GLU A 250 -9.68 13.00 15.83
CA GLU A 250 -9.98 14.06 14.84
C GLU A 250 -10.17 13.64 13.37
N SER A 251 -9.74 12.45 12.94
CA SER A 251 -10.08 11.93 11.60
C SER A 251 -9.98 10.39 11.49
N CYS A 252 -10.73 9.79 10.55
CA CYS A 252 -10.55 8.39 10.16
C CYS A 252 -10.28 8.17 8.66
N THR A 253 -9.48 7.14 8.36
CA THR A 253 -9.25 6.65 7.00
C THR A 253 -9.10 5.14 6.99
N CYS A 254 -9.24 4.51 5.83
CA CYS A 254 -9.10 3.05 5.69
C CYS A 254 -7.90 2.71 4.81
N SER A 255 -7.14 1.69 5.22
CA SER A 255 -6.08 1.08 4.41
C SER A 255 -6.24 -0.43 4.46
N GLY A 256 -6.82 -1.01 3.40
CA GLY A 256 -7.17 -2.43 3.37
C GLY A 256 -8.18 -2.79 4.45
N GLU A 257 -7.85 -3.80 5.25
CA GLU A 257 -8.67 -4.28 6.39
C GLU A 257 -8.43 -3.47 7.67
N THR A 258 -7.68 -2.37 7.63
CA THR A 258 -7.36 -1.60 8.83
C THR A 258 -8.01 -0.22 8.77
N LEU A 259 -8.85 0.07 9.77
CA LEU A 259 -9.32 1.42 10.08
C LEU A 259 -8.23 2.16 10.84
N LEU A 260 -7.71 3.21 10.23
CA LEU A 260 -6.70 4.08 10.81
C LEU A 260 -7.41 5.31 11.36
N VAL A 261 -7.25 5.57 12.65
CA VAL A 261 -7.78 6.76 13.30
C VAL A 261 -6.65 7.68 13.74
N SER A 262 -6.83 8.98 13.54
CA SER A 262 -5.86 10.01 13.92
C SER A 262 -6.46 10.93 14.96
N LYS A 263 -5.64 11.34 15.95
CA LYS A 263 -5.99 12.42 16.89
C LYS A 263 -5.67 13.82 16.35
N ASN A 264 -5.29 13.94 15.08
CA ASN A 264 -4.98 15.20 14.43
C ASN A 264 -5.90 15.41 13.21
N GLU A 265 -6.53 16.58 13.09
CA GLU A 265 -7.39 17.00 11.97
C GLU A 265 -6.69 16.83 10.61
N LYS A 266 -5.35 16.89 10.58
CA LYS A 266 -4.54 16.72 9.37
C LYS A 266 -4.24 15.26 9.00
N GLY A 267 -4.65 14.28 9.83
CA GLY A 267 -4.41 12.85 9.59
C GLY A 267 -2.93 12.42 9.64
N SER A 268 -2.04 13.30 10.08
CA SER A 268 -0.59 13.13 10.01
C SER A 268 0.02 12.25 11.12
N SER A 269 -0.79 11.81 12.10
CA SER A 269 -0.37 10.90 13.17
C SER A 269 -1.40 9.80 13.34
N ILE A 270 -1.17 8.66 12.69
CA ILE A 270 -1.96 7.44 12.90
C ILE A 270 -1.55 6.88 14.27
N GLU A 271 -2.48 6.84 15.22
CA GLU A 271 -2.17 6.35 16.57
C GLU A 271 -2.65 4.91 16.79
N SER A 272 -3.70 4.48 16.09
CA SER A 272 -4.23 3.14 16.23
C SER A 272 -4.87 2.61 14.95
N GLY A 273 -4.66 1.32 14.70
CA GLY A 273 -5.32 0.54 13.66
C GLY A 273 -6.33 -0.42 14.29
N ILE A 274 -7.59 -0.38 13.86
CA ILE A 274 -8.55 -1.46 14.14
C ILE A 274 -8.61 -2.35 12.91
N GLN A 275 -8.46 -3.66 13.11
CA GLN A 275 -8.74 -4.63 12.07
C GLN A 275 -10.26 -4.75 11.91
N LEU A 276 -10.76 -4.43 10.71
CA LEU A 276 -12.16 -4.36 10.30
C LEU A 276 -12.72 -5.72 9.90
#